data_AF-A0ABD5MWF4-F1
#
_entry.id   AF-A0ABD5MWF4-F1
#
_cell.length_a   1.000
_cell.length_b   1.000
_cell.length_c   1.000
_cell.angle_alpha   90.00
_cell.angle_beta   90.00
_cell.angle_gamma   90.00
#
_symmetry.space_group_name_H-M   'P 1'
#
loop_
_entity.id
_entity.type
_entity.pdbx_description
1 polymer ?
#
loop_
_entity_poly.entity_id
_entity_poly.type
_entity_poly.pdbx_seq_one_letter_code
_entity_poly.pdbx_strand_id
1 'polypeptide(L)'
;MTDQSELFDLLELQQDEDMSCSERLAKIRQNASSIPRTGLYYVSEIIGDCVESNQRDCLETVYVLAKENVGPDSDLRHGLMAISNADMAVVNDFIQSIIEEEEVTESHYLSRIVPYLYRGHESELVEQLEEWKETHEYFFWQAIDLILKQYNRDSEKPNEEFADEIQLLKSTLQRIAKSNGVEPNDSGLGNSEIAKVHNLTKDIYYEGRGISKERIQKNLELYPNLKKFLTAQETWLDTLLEQNQHPLAYRLSYEHTEEECRQIVNSDDAEQSDKRNAKFCLDKIALLRYYDECFAALDMESDSDLTSNLRHGILDRSNFESAIAEIEVLRALRSEFGPDNVEFEPEVPESSKVTDYRVSIAGENIWIELKHPDPSEPAAIGDIYSLDMDPESSPVRSAVTEKMEQLNPAKEATDDLTMVLLKTQPSKIDEVAVRSYVAGPEMAVIPEDGDTDDLDVVRGKSGLSYNERTENLDILAHYKTTGDATEEPYIRCRGYLLSDIDEDVVQRLSGFLT
;
A
#
# COMPACT_ATOMS: atom_id res chain seq x y z
N MET A 1 32.16 -3.26 7.63
CA MET A 1 33.38 -4.04 7.35
C MET A 1 33.14 -5.57 7.37
N THR A 2 31.90 -6.05 7.51
CA THR A 2 31.55 -7.49 7.47
C THR A 2 31.05 -8.00 6.11
N ASP A 3 30.68 -7.10 5.19
CA ASP A 3 29.93 -7.42 3.95
C ASP A 3 30.76 -8.11 2.85
N GLN A 4 32.07 -7.84 2.76
CA GLN A 4 32.90 -8.36 1.67
C GLN A 4 33.26 -9.84 1.82
N SER A 5 33.46 -10.34 3.05
CA SER A 5 33.88 -11.74 3.29
C SER A 5 32.80 -12.73 2.86
N GLU A 6 31.53 -12.42 3.12
CA GLU A 6 30.39 -13.31 2.84
C GLU A 6 30.07 -13.38 1.33
N LEU A 7 30.32 -12.29 0.59
CA LEU A 7 30.24 -12.27 -0.88
C LEU A 7 31.31 -13.16 -1.53
N PHE A 8 32.54 -13.16 -1.01
CA PHE A 8 33.59 -14.04 -1.50
C PHE A 8 33.28 -15.52 -1.24
N ASP A 9 32.71 -15.85 -0.08
CA ASP A 9 32.31 -17.22 0.25
C ASP A 9 31.22 -17.75 -0.71
N LEU A 10 30.26 -16.92 -1.12
CA LEU A 10 29.23 -17.30 -2.11
C LEU A 10 29.81 -17.46 -3.52
N LEU A 11 30.75 -16.63 -3.92
CA LEU A 11 31.45 -16.75 -5.20
C LEU A 11 32.30 -18.03 -5.25
N GLU A 12 33.00 -18.35 -4.15
CA GLU A 12 33.73 -19.62 -4.02
C GLU A 12 32.78 -20.82 -4.09
N LEU A 13 31.61 -20.75 -3.42
CA LEU A 13 30.59 -21.80 -3.50
C LEU A 13 30.04 -22.02 -4.91
N GLN A 14 29.91 -20.95 -5.71
CA GLN A 14 29.47 -21.06 -7.10
C GLN A 14 30.52 -21.76 -7.97
N GLN A 15 31.80 -21.41 -7.78
CA GLN A 15 32.91 -21.86 -8.63
C GLN A 15 33.53 -23.21 -8.21
N ASP A 16 33.18 -23.74 -7.04
CA ASP A 16 33.74 -24.99 -6.51
C ASP A 16 33.16 -26.24 -7.21
N GLU A 17 33.74 -26.59 -8.36
CA GLU A 17 33.37 -27.76 -9.18
C GLU A 17 33.43 -29.12 -8.43
N ASP A 18 34.12 -29.20 -7.29
CA ASP A 18 34.24 -30.45 -6.50
C ASP A 18 33.06 -30.63 -5.53
N MET A 19 32.26 -29.59 -5.27
CA MET A 19 31.13 -29.62 -4.34
C MET A 19 29.82 -30.00 -5.03
N SER A 20 29.11 -30.98 -4.47
CA SER A 20 27.81 -31.39 -5.01
C SER A 20 26.72 -30.33 -4.79
N CYS A 21 25.70 -30.34 -5.64
CA CYS A 21 24.58 -29.41 -5.51
C CYS A 21 23.87 -29.47 -4.16
N SER A 22 23.64 -30.66 -3.59
CA SER A 22 23.03 -30.79 -2.27
C SER A 22 23.90 -30.17 -1.17
N GLU A 23 25.24 -30.28 -1.27
CA GLU A 23 26.17 -29.65 -0.32
C GLU A 23 26.19 -28.12 -0.45
N ARG A 24 26.20 -27.59 -1.69
CA ARG A 24 26.12 -26.15 -1.95
C ARG A 24 24.82 -25.56 -1.38
N LEU A 25 23.68 -26.17 -1.68
CA LEU A 25 22.36 -25.75 -1.19
C LEU A 25 22.24 -25.88 0.33
N ALA A 26 22.81 -26.92 0.94
CA ALA A 26 22.83 -27.06 2.40
C ALA A 26 23.64 -25.93 3.07
N LYS A 27 24.77 -25.52 2.49
CA LYS A 27 25.55 -24.39 3.01
C LYS A 27 24.81 -23.06 2.90
N ILE A 28 24.12 -22.81 1.78
CA ILE A 28 23.26 -21.63 1.62
C ILE A 28 22.18 -21.60 2.70
N ARG A 29 21.50 -22.73 2.94
CA ARG A 29 20.47 -22.84 4.00
C ARG A 29 21.03 -22.57 5.40
N GLN A 30 22.21 -23.11 5.72
CA GLN A 30 22.85 -22.91 7.03
C GLN A 30 23.20 -21.45 7.31
N ASN A 31 23.50 -20.68 6.27
CA ASN A 31 23.93 -19.28 6.36
C ASN A 31 22.84 -18.29 5.94
N ALA A 32 21.60 -18.74 5.72
CA ALA A 32 20.54 -17.95 5.10
C ALA A 32 20.35 -16.56 5.74
N SER A 33 20.32 -16.47 7.07
CA SER A 33 20.13 -15.21 7.81
C SER A 33 21.28 -14.21 7.70
N SER A 34 22.44 -14.64 7.20
CA SER A 34 23.67 -13.85 7.06
C SER A 34 24.00 -13.52 5.60
N ILE A 35 23.17 -13.93 4.64
CA ILE A 35 23.41 -13.62 3.23
C ILE A 35 23.04 -12.16 2.95
N PRO A 36 24.00 -11.32 2.51
CA PRO A 36 23.68 -9.95 2.12
C PRO A 36 22.83 -9.94 0.84
N ARG A 37 22.00 -8.90 0.66
CA ARG A 37 21.11 -8.77 -0.50
C ARG A 37 21.88 -8.84 -1.83
N THR A 38 23.06 -8.22 -1.88
CA THR A 38 23.99 -8.26 -3.02
C THR A 38 24.51 -9.66 -3.34
N GLY A 39 24.49 -10.58 -2.38
CA GLY A 39 24.89 -11.98 -2.55
C GLY A 39 23.81 -12.85 -3.19
N LEU A 40 22.56 -12.38 -3.26
CA LEU A 40 21.44 -13.18 -3.78
C LEU A 40 21.56 -13.51 -5.26
N TYR A 41 22.25 -12.67 -6.04
CA TYR A 41 22.55 -12.96 -7.43
C TYR A 41 23.33 -14.29 -7.56
N TYR A 42 24.36 -14.51 -6.74
CA TYR A 42 25.15 -15.75 -6.76
C TYR A 42 24.34 -16.96 -6.30
N VAL A 43 23.49 -16.78 -5.30
CA VAL A 43 22.56 -17.83 -4.84
C VAL A 43 21.60 -18.23 -5.97
N SER A 44 21.09 -17.25 -6.72
CA SER A 44 20.21 -17.44 -7.88
C SER A 44 20.87 -18.28 -8.98
N GLU A 45 22.13 -17.99 -9.31
CA GLU A 45 22.93 -18.77 -10.26
C GLU A 45 23.18 -20.20 -9.77
N ILE A 46 23.57 -20.38 -8.49
CA ILE A 46 23.77 -21.72 -7.90
C ILE A 46 22.49 -22.55 -7.97
N ILE A 47 21.33 -21.94 -7.70
CA ILE A 47 20.03 -22.61 -7.83
C ILE A 47 19.79 -23.00 -9.30
N GLY A 48 20.05 -22.09 -10.24
CA GLY A 48 19.92 -22.35 -11.68
C GLY A 48 20.78 -23.52 -12.14
N ASP A 49 22.01 -23.63 -11.65
CA ASP A 49 22.91 -24.75 -11.97
C ASP A 49 22.46 -26.07 -11.34
N CYS A 50 21.82 -26.01 -10.17
CA CYS A 50 21.50 -27.20 -9.38
C CYS A 50 20.10 -27.78 -9.62
N VAL A 51 19.19 -27.01 -10.20
CA VAL A 51 17.78 -27.37 -10.30
C VAL A 51 17.54 -28.71 -11.00
N GLU A 52 18.23 -28.99 -12.11
CA GLU A 52 18.06 -30.19 -12.92
C GLU A 52 18.33 -31.49 -12.14
N SER A 53 19.18 -31.42 -11.12
CA SER A 53 19.57 -32.58 -10.31
C SER A 53 18.98 -32.60 -8.91
N ASN A 54 18.58 -31.44 -8.38
CA ASN A 54 18.22 -31.26 -6.97
C ASN A 54 17.08 -30.23 -6.79
N GLN A 55 16.06 -30.28 -7.65
CA GLN A 55 14.97 -29.30 -7.67
C GLN A 55 14.27 -29.13 -6.30
N ARG A 56 14.00 -30.22 -5.57
CA ARG A 56 13.36 -30.15 -4.24
C ARG A 56 14.24 -29.47 -3.19
N ASP A 57 15.54 -29.73 -3.19
CA ASP A 57 16.49 -29.02 -2.31
C ASP A 57 16.58 -27.53 -2.68
N CYS A 58 16.44 -27.19 -3.97
CA CYS A 58 16.39 -25.80 -4.42
C CYS A 58 15.14 -25.09 -3.88
N LEU A 59 13.97 -25.74 -3.96
CA LEU A 59 12.71 -25.25 -3.38
C LEU A 59 12.81 -25.03 -1.86
N GLU A 60 13.36 -26.00 -1.14
CA GLU A 60 13.59 -25.88 0.31
C GLU A 60 14.56 -24.71 0.62
N THR A 61 15.57 -24.50 -0.22
CA THR A 61 16.55 -23.42 -0.04
C THR A 61 15.89 -22.04 -0.21
N VAL A 62 15.13 -21.83 -1.28
CA VAL A 62 14.43 -20.55 -1.48
C VAL A 62 13.35 -20.29 -0.42
N TYR A 63 12.70 -21.34 0.08
CA TYR A 63 11.73 -21.21 1.16
C TYR A 63 12.39 -20.77 2.48
N VAL A 64 13.55 -21.35 2.83
CA VAL A 64 14.34 -20.93 4.00
C VAL A 64 14.80 -19.47 3.87
N LEU A 65 15.28 -19.05 2.69
CA LEU A 65 15.65 -17.65 2.45
C LEU A 65 14.46 -16.71 2.64
N ALA A 66 13.28 -17.10 2.16
CA ALA A 66 12.05 -16.33 2.35
C ALA A 66 11.63 -16.22 3.84
N LYS A 67 11.81 -17.29 4.64
CA LYS A 67 11.57 -17.29 6.10
C LYS A 67 12.49 -16.30 6.82
N GLU A 68 13.77 -16.26 6.45
CA GLU A 68 14.77 -15.37 7.04
C GLU A 68 14.66 -13.90 6.59
N ASN A 69 13.58 -13.54 5.87
CA ASN A 69 13.36 -12.20 5.31
C ASN A 69 14.46 -11.70 4.37
N VAL A 70 15.29 -12.61 3.86
CA VAL A 70 16.18 -12.34 2.75
C VAL A 70 15.30 -12.31 1.50
N GLY A 71 14.89 -11.10 1.11
CA GLY A 71 13.75 -10.86 0.23
C GLY A 71 13.81 -11.67 -1.08
N PRO A 72 12.70 -12.26 -1.53
CA PRO A 72 12.58 -12.73 -2.91
C PRO A 72 12.42 -11.50 -3.81
N ASP A 73 13.54 -10.83 -4.00
CA ASP A 73 13.70 -9.72 -4.92
C ASP A 73 13.95 -10.25 -6.33
N SER A 74 13.96 -9.33 -7.29
CA SER A 74 14.43 -9.53 -8.66
C SER A 74 15.75 -10.33 -8.75
N ASP A 75 16.57 -10.29 -7.70
CA ASP A 75 17.88 -10.93 -7.65
C ASP A 75 17.82 -12.47 -7.60
N LEU A 76 16.76 -13.04 -6.99
CA LEU A 76 16.51 -14.50 -7.01
C LEU A 76 15.67 -14.96 -8.20
N ARG A 77 15.23 -14.04 -9.06
CA ARG A 77 14.29 -14.32 -10.16
C ARG A 77 14.78 -15.42 -11.09
N HIS A 78 16.07 -15.40 -11.45
CA HIS A 78 16.63 -16.39 -12.37
C HIS A 78 16.54 -17.81 -11.81
N GLY A 79 17.02 -18.03 -10.58
CA GLY A 79 16.93 -19.33 -9.90
C GLY A 79 15.49 -19.78 -9.66
N LEU A 80 14.59 -18.88 -9.25
CA LEU A 80 13.16 -19.21 -9.04
C LEU A 80 12.46 -19.64 -10.34
N MET A 81 12.74 -18.95 -11.45
CA MET A 81 12.21 -19.35 -12.77
C MET A 81 12.86 -20.65 -13.28
N ALA A 82 14.13 -20.90 -12.95
CA ALA A 82 14.78 -22.18 -13.29
C ALA A 82 14.12 -23.35 -12.56
N ILE A 83 13.77 -23.17 -11.28
CA ILE A 83 13.01 -24.14 -10.47
C ILE A 83 11.71 -24.55 -11.16
N SER A 84 10.91 -23.60 -11.63
CA SER A 84 9.62 -23.92 -12.26
C SER A 84 9.76 -24.50 -13.65
N ASN A 85 10.75 -24.06 -14.43
CA ASN A 85 11.00 -24.60 -15.76
C ASN A 85 11.50 -26.05 -15.75
N ALA A 86 12.08 -26.52 -14.64
CA ALA A 86 12.53 -27.91 -14.52
C ALA A 86 11.34 -28.89 -14.44
N ASP A 87 10.43 -28.70 -13.48
CA ASP A 87 9.21 -29.51 -13.34
C ASP A 87 8.18 -28.82 -12.43
N MET A 88 7.08 -28.32 -13.00
CA MET A 88 6.01 -27.68 -12.23
C MET A 88 5.26 -28.64 -11.30
N ALA A 89 5.23 -29.94 -11.58
CA ALA A 89 4.56 -30.90 -10.69
C ALA A 89 5.27 -30.97 -9.32
N VAL A 90 6.61 -30.95 -9.32
CA VAL A 90 7.41 -30.92 -8.08
C VAL A 90 7.19 -29.62 -7.30
N VAL A 91 7.01 -28.50 -7.99
CA VAL A 91 6.68 -27.20 -7.37
C VAL A 91 5.30 -27.25 -6.71
N ASN A 92 4.29 -27.75 -7.42
CA ASN A 92 2.93 -27.87 -6.89
C ASN A 92 2.88 -28.79 -5.67
N ASP A 93 3.51 -29.98 -5.75
CA ASP A 93 3.62 -30.93 -4.64
C ASP A 93 4.32 -30.31 -3.42
N PHE A 94 5.38 -29.53 -3.64
CA PHE A 94 6.08 -28.85 -2.56
C PHE A 94 5.20 -27.80 -1.90
N ILE A 95 4.56 -26.93 -2.68
CA ILE A 95 3.66 -25.90 -2.17
C ILE A 95 2.55 -26.52 -1.33
N GLN A 96 1.90 -27.56 -1.86
CA GLN A 96 0.84 -28.29 -1.16
C GLN A 96 1.34 -28.87 0.17
N SER A 97 2.50 -29.51 0.19
CA SER A 97 3.04 -30.08 1.43
C SER A 97 3.28 -29.01 2.51
N ILE A 98 3.77 -27.82 2.12
CA ILE A 98 4.03 -26.73 3.07
C ILE A 98 2.72 -26.13 3.60
N ILE A 99 1.72 -25.90 2.74
CA ILE A 99 0.43 -25.34 3.20
C ILE A 99 -0.40 -26.32 4.03
N GLU A 100 -0.17 -27.63 3.89
CA GLU A 100 -0.80 -28.68 4.71
C GLU A 100 -0.11 -28.91 6.06
N GLU A 101 1.23 -28.85 6.10
CA GLU A 101 2.02 -29.22 7.28
C GLU A 101 2.27 -28.07 8.27
N GLU A 102 2.32 -26.82 7.79
CA GLU A 102 2.80 -25.68 8.58
C GLU A 102 1.66 -24.81 9.16
N GLU A 103 1.94 -24.11 10.27
CA GLU A 103 1.00 -23.13 10.83
C GLU A 103 0.70 -21.99 9.83
N VAL A 104 -0.47 -21.36 9.93
CA VAL A 104 -0.95 -20.32 9.00
C VAL A 104 0.05 -19.15 8.82
N THR A 105 0.89 -18.88 9.82
CA THR A 105 1.95 -17.85 9.76
C THR A 105 3.14 -18.21 8.90
N GLU A 106 3.42 -19.50 8.65
CA GLU A 106 4.59 -19.94 7.90
C GLU A 106 4.32 -20.10 6.39
N SER A 107 3.05 -20.32 6.01
CA SER A 107 2.61 -20.27 4.60
C SER A 107 2.69 -18.86 3.98
N HIS A 108 2.71 -17.79 4.80
CA HIS A 108 2.98 -16.43 4.32
C HIS A 108 4.35 -16.30 3.64
N TYR A 109 5.39 -17.01 4.10
CA TYR A 109 6.70 -16.91 3.45
C TYR A 109 6.68 -17.53 2.05
N LEU A 110 5.84 -18.54 1.85
CA LEU A 110 5.66 -19.21 0.56
C LEU A 110 4.98 -18.28 -0.45
N SER A 111 3.99 -17.47 -0.04
CA SER A 111 3.29 -16.55 -0.95
C SER A 111 4.23 -15.52 -1.58
N ARG A 112 5.38 -15.22 -0.95
CA ARG A 112 6.41 -14.30 -1.46
C ARG A 112 7.20 -14.85 -2.64
N ILE A 113 7.31 -16.17 -2.79
CA ILE A 113 8.04 -16.80 -3.90
C ILE A 113 7.13 -17.31 -5.01
N VAL A 114 5.83 -17.51 -4.73
CA VAL A 114 4.80 -17.94 -5.69
C VAL A 114 4.80 -17.10 -6.99
N PRO A 115 4.86 -15.75 -6.97
CA PRO A 115 4.83 -14.96 -8.20
C PRO A 115 5.94 -15.30 -9.19
N TYR A 116 7.12 -15.71 -8.69
CA TYR A 116 8.27 -16.05 -9.52
C TYR A 116 8.23 -17.51 -9.96
N LEU A 117 7.79 -18.42 -9.09
CA LEU A 117 7.65 -19.84 -9.42
C LEU A 117 6.64 -20.03 -10.56
N TYR A 118 5.49 -19.36 -10.52
CA TYR A 118 4.47 -19.53 -11.57
C TYR A 118 4.66 -18.65 -12.80
N ARG A 119 5.77 -17.92 -12.90
CA ARG A 119 6.02 -17.01 -14.02
C ARG A 119 6.19 -17.78 -15.33
N GLY A 120 5.32 -17.53 -16.30
CA GLY A 120 5.25 -18.28 -17.56
C GLY A 120 4.53 -19.63 -17.46
N HIS A 121 4.00 -19.96 -16.28
CA HIS A 121 3.26 -21.18 -15.96
C HIS A 121 1.87 -20.85 -15.40
N GLU A 122 1.25 -19.77 -15.88
CA GLU A 122 0.00 -19.23 -15.34
C GLU A 122 -1.19 -20.19 -15.51
N SER A 123 -1.12 -21.13 -16.46
CA SER A 123 -2.09 -22.22 -16.60
C SER A 123 -2.06 -23.16 -15.40
N GLU A 124 -0.87 -23.54 -14.92
CA GLU A 124 -0.72 -24.37 -13.73
C GLU A 124 -1.17 -23.61 -12.48
N LEU A 125 -0.86 -22.31 -12.39
CA LEU A 125 -1.28 -21.45 -11.28
C LEU A 125 -2.80 -21.44 -11.12
N VAL A 126 -3.54 -21.19 -12.21
CA VAL A 126 -5.00 -21.05 -12.11
C VAL A 126 -5.71 -22.36 -11.80
N GLU A 127 -5.07 -23.51 -12.01
CA GLU A 127 -5.59 -24.82 -11.58
C GLU A 127 -5.58 -24.97 -10.05
N GLN A 128 -4.63 -24.32 -9.36
CA GLN A 128 -4.51 -24.39 -7.89
C GLN A 128 -5.47 -23.45 -7.14
N LEU A 129 -5.92 -22.36 -7.79
CA LEU A 129 -6.62 -21.26 -7.13
C LEU A 129 -7.92 -21.66 -6.44
N GLU A 130 -8.71 -22.58 -7.00
CA GLU A 130 -9.96 -23.04 -6.38
C GLU A 130 -9.67 -23.82 -5.08
N GLU A 131 -8.72 -24.76 -5.11
CA GLU A 131 -8.33 -25.53 -3.92
C GLU A 131 -7.72 -24.64 -2.83
N TRP A 132 -6.83 -23.73 -3.19
CA TRP A 132 -6.27 -22.77 -2.23
C TRP A 132 -7.36 -21.91 -1.61
N LYS A 133 -8.37 -21.48 -2.37
CA LYS A 133 -9.49 -20.68 -1.84
C LYS A 133 -10.35 -21.47 -0.85
N GLU A 134 -10.59 -22.76 -1.11
CA GLU A 134 -11.45 -23.62 -0.30
C GLU A 134 -10.74 -24.12 0.97
N THR A 135 -9.48 -24.53 0.86
CA THR A 135 -8.75 -25.24 1.92
C THR A 135 -7.75 -24.32 2.64
N HIS A 136 -7.14 -23.37 1.93
CA HIS A 136 -6.04 -22.53 2.43
C HIS A 136 -6.27 -21.04 2.16
N GLU A 137 -7.46 -20.55 2.52
CA GLU A 137 -7.97 -19.24 2.11
C GLU A 137 -6.99 -18.07 2.38
N TYR A 138 -6.29 -18.05 3.51
CA TYR A 138 -5.32 -16.99 3.81
C TYR A 138 -4.17 -16.95 2.80
N PHE A 139 -3.62 -18.12 2.46
CA PHE A 139 -2.55 -18.25 1.47
C PHE A 139 -3.02 -17.81 0.07
N PHE A 140 -4.23 -18.21 -0.33
CA PHE A 140 -4.85 -17.77 -1.59
C PHE A 140 -4.84 -16.25 -1.75
N TRP A 141 -5.29 -15.51 -0.73
CA TRP A 141 -5.35 -14.05 -0.78
C TRP A 141 -3.96 -13.42 -0.91
N GLN A 142 -2.99 -13.90 -0.12
CA GLN A 142 -1.63 -13.39 -0.14
C GLN A 142 -0.94 -13.68 -1.48
N ALA A 143 -1.12 -14.88 -2.02
CA ALA A 143 -0.52 -15.28 -3.29
C ALA A 143 -1.02 -14.41 -4.44
N ILE A 144 -2.33 -14.25 -4.61
CA ILE A 144 -2.91 -13.45 -5.71
C ILE A 144 -2.49 -11.98 -5.59
N ASP A 145 -2.54 -11.41 -4.37
CA ASP A 145 -2.09 -10.05 -4.14
C ASP A 145 -0.64 -9.87 -4.58
N LEU A 146 0.26 -10.76 -4.17
CA LEU A 146 1.69 -10.70 -4.54
C LEU A 146 1.94 -10.97 -6.04
N ILE A 147 1.14 -11.80 -6.70
CA ILE A 147 1.22 -12.02 -8.16
C ILE A 147 0.89 -10.74 -8.91
N LEU A 148 -0.25 -10.12 -8.58
CA LEU A 148 -0.69 -8.88 -9.23
C LEU A 148 0.31 -7.74 -8.93
N LYS A 149 0.84 -7.68 -7.70
CA LYS A 149 1.94 -6.78 -7.32
C LYS A 149 3.15 -6.95 -8.24
N GLN A 150 3.55 -8.19 -8.48
CA GLN A 150 4.75 -8.50 -9.25
C GLN A 150 4.58 -8.21 -10.74
N TYR A 151 3.44 -8.54 -11.35
CA TYR A 151 3.18 -8.19 -12.76
C TYR A 151 3.25 -6.70 -12.99
N ASN A 152 2.70 -5.96 -12.04
CA ASN A 152 2.73 -4.53 -12.08
C ASN A 152 4.12 -3.93 -11.81
N ARG A 153 5.00 -4.64 -11.07
CA ARG A 153 6.40 -4.26 -10.85
C ARG A 153 7.31 -4.56 -12.05
N ASP A 154 7.07 -5.67 -12.73
CA ASP A 154 7.98 -6.18 -13.77
C ASP A 154 7.85 -5.51 -15.13
N SER A 155 6.86 -4.63 -15.33
CA SER A 155 6.57 -4.00 -16.62
C SER A 155 6.17 -2.54 -16.49
N GLU A 156 6.62 -1.71 -17.42
CA GLU A 156 6.15 -0.34 -17.61
C GLU A 156 4.69 -0.29 -18.10
N LYS A 157 4.24 -1.35 -18.78
CA LYS A 157 2.91 -1.50 -19.38
C LYS A 157 2.34 -2.90 -19.15
N PRO A 158 1.96 -3.24 -17.91
CA PRO A 158 1.56 -4.60 -17.55
C PRO A 158 0.35 -5.12 -18.34
N ASN A 159 -0.58 -4.24 -18.74
CA ASN A 159 -1.75 -4.63 -19.54
C ASN A 159 -1.41 -4.92 -21.02
N GLU A 160 -0.23 -4.54 -21.50
CA GLU A 160 0.27 -4.92 -22.83
C GLU A 160 1.14 -6.17 -22.72
N GLU A 161 2.06 -6.22 -21.74
CA GLU A 161 3.03 -7.30 -21.61
C GLU A 161 2.50 -8.58 -20.95
N PHE A 162 1.54 -8.47 -20.02
CA PHE A 162 0.96 -9.61 -19.29
C PHE A 162 -0.54 -9.79 -19.58
N ALA A 163 -0.98 -9.36 -20.76
CA ALA A 163 -2.39 -9.32 -21.12
C ALA A 163 -3.07 -10.69 -21.02
N ASP A 164 -2.40 -11.74 -21.50
CA ASP A 164 -2.94 -13.11 -21.53
C ASP A 164 -2.98 -13.71 -20.11
N GLU A 165 -1.94 -13.50 -19.33
CA GLU A 165 -1.79 -13.94 -17.94
C GLU A 165 -2.84 -13.27 -17.03
N ILE A 166 -3.01 -11.96 -17.15
CA ILE A 166 -4.04 -11.19 -16.43
C ILE A 166 -5.43 -11.71 -16.82
N GLN A 167 -5.67 -11.97 -18.10
CA GLN A 167 -6.96 -12.46 -18.57
C GLN A 167 -7.27 -13.89 -18.08
N LEU A 168 -6.25 -14.73 -17.93
CA LEU A 168 -6.38 -16.08 -17.38
C LEU A 168 -6.74 -16.04 -15.89
N LEU A 169 -6.00 -15.25 -15.09
CA LEU A 169 -6.33 -14.98 -13.69
C LEU A 169 -7.74 -14.41 -13.54
N LYS A 170 -8.09 -13.41 -14.34
CA LYS A 170 -9.42 -12.79 -14.36
C LYS A 170 -10.51 -13.84 -14.56
N SER A 171 -10.36 -14.69 -15.58
CA SER A 171 -11.36 -15.68 -15.95
C SER A 171 -11.60 -16.68 -14.82
N THR A 172 -10.54 -17.13 -14.15
CA THR A 172 -10.64 -18.04 -12.99
C THR A 172 -11.24 -17.34 -11.78
N LEU A 173 -10.83 -16.11 -11.46
CA LEU A 173 -11.42 -15.34 -10.38
C LEU A 173 -12.90 -15.05 -10.63
N GLN A 174 -13.31 -14.76 -11.87
CA GLN A 174 -14.72 -14.58 -12.22
C GLN A 174 -15.54 -15.85 -12.03
N ARG A 175 -14.94 -17.02 -12.24
CA ARG A 175 -15.57 -18.32 -11.97
C ARG A 175 -15.75 -18.53 -10.46
N ILE A 176 -14.71 -18.28 -9.66
CA ILE A 176 -14.76 -18.34 -8.18
C ILE A 176 -15.79 -17.33 -7.63
N ALA A 177 -15.82 -16.11 -8.18
CA ALA A 177 -16.81 -15.09 -7.84
C ALA A 177 -18.24 -15.59 -8.09
N LYS A 178 -18.51 -16.12 -9.29
CA LYS A 178 -19.83 -16.68 -9.64
C LYS A 178 -20.24 -17.86 -8.76
N SER A 179 -19.32 -18.77 -8.42
CA SER A 179 -19.63 -19.89 -7.52
C SER A 179 -19.99 -19.40 -6.11
N ASN A 180 -19.44 -18.26 -5.70
CA ASN A 180 -19.70 -17.64 -4.40
C ASN A 180 -20.86 -16.63 -4.42
N GLY A 181 -21.56 -16.47 -5.54
CA GLY A 181 -22.71 -15.55 -5.66
C GLY A 181 -22.34 -14.08 -5.91
N VAL A 182 -21.07 -13.77 -6.15
CA VAL A 182 -20.62 -12.43 -6.56
C VAL A 182 -20.88 -12.22 -8.05
N GLU A 183 -21.53 -11.11 -8.41
CA GLU A 183 -21.62 -10.68 -9.80
C GLU A 183 -20.29 -10.04 -10.24
N PRO A 184 -19.51 -10.64 -11.15
CA PRO A 184 -18.14 -10.17 -11.41
C PRO A 184 -18.04 -8.83 -12.16
N ASN A 185 -19.18 -8.26 -12.58
CA ASN A 185 -19.25 -7.05 -13.40
C ASN A 185 -19.41 -5.76 -12.58
N ASP A 186 -19.59 -5.85 -11.26
CA ASP A 186 -19.70 -4.67 -10.37
C ASP A 186 -18.33 -4.10 -9.94
N SER A 187 -17.23 -4.77 -10.30
CA SER A 187 -15.85 -4.36 -9.97
C SER A 187 -15.34 -3.17 -10.82
N GLY A 188 -16.22 -2.24 -11.21
CA GLY A 188 -15.99 -1.10 -12.13
C GLY A 188 -14.94 -0.07 -11.71
N LEU A 189 -14.03 -0.44 -10.82
CA LEU A 189 -12.94 0.34 -10.31
C LEU A 189 -11.63 -0.06 -11.00
N GLY A 190 -10.89 0.94 -11.48
CA GLY A 190 -9.63 0.75 -12.18
C GLY A 190 -9.76 0.83 -13.70
N ASN A 191 -8.95 1.68 -14.33
CA ASN A 191 -8.95 1.85 -15.77
C ASN A 191 -8.30 0.64 -16.50
N SER A 192 -7.38 -0.06 -15.83
CA SER A 192 -6.73 -1.26 -16.34
C SER A 192 -7.39 -2.58 -15.96
N GLU A 193 -7.05 -3.60 -16.74
CA GLU A 193 -7.46 -4.97 -16.46
C GLU A 193 -6.82 -5.50 -15.16
N ILE A 194 -5.55 -5.20 -14.89
CA ILE A 194 -4.90 -5.64 -13.64
C ILE A 194 -5.58 -5.06 -12.38
N ALA A 195 -6.00 -3.78 -12.41
CA ALA A 195 -6.73 -3.15 -11.32
C ALA A 195 -8.13 -3.75 -11.14
N LYS A 196 -8.83 -4.06 -12.24
CA LYS A 196 -10.11 -4.77 -12.20
C LYS A 196 -9.97 -6.16 -11.60
N VAL A 197 -8.90 -6.88 -11.92
CA VAL A 197 -8.61 -8.21 -11.34
C VAL A 197 -8.30 -8.13 -9.84
N HIS A 198 -7.54 -7.12 -9.40
CA HIS A 198 -7.30 -6.87 -7.98
C HIS A 198 -8.59 -6.54 -7.23
N ASN A 199 -9.45 -5.70 -7.82
CA ASN A 199 -10.75 -5.38 -7.24
C ASN A 199 -11.69 -6.59 -7.19
N LEU A 200 -11.71 -7.43 -8.23
CA LEU A 200 -12.43 -8.70 -8.21
C LEU A 200 -11.91 -9.63 -7.10
N THR A 201 -10.62 -9.61 -6.80
CA THR A 201 -10.04 -10.37 -5.67
C THR A 201 -10.58 -9.83 -4.34
N LYS A 202 -10.59 -8.51 -4.13
CA LYS A 202 -11.22 -7.88 -2.96
C LYS A 202 -12.70 -8.24 -2.86
N ASP A 203 -13.38 -8.31 -4.00
CA ASP A 203 -14.80 -8.64 -4.06
C ASP A 203 -15.06 -10.04 -3.51
N ILE A 204 -14.35 -11.02 -4.05
CA ILE A 204 -14.42 -12.41 -3.59
C ILE A 204 -14.03 -12.50 -2.09
N TYR A 205 -13.12 -11.66 -1.59
CA TYR A 205 -12.70 -11.65 -0.18
C TYR A 205 -13.80 -11.17 0.76
N TYR A 206 -14.54 -10.15 0.34
CA TYR A 206 -15.62 -9.58 1.12
C TYR A 206 -16.92 -10.39 0.99
N GLU A 207 -17.09 -11.14 -0.10
CA GLU A 207 -18.18 -12.08 -0.24
C GLU A 207 -18.20 -13.13 0.87
N GLY A 208 -19.38 -13.40 1.43
CA GLY A 208 -19.54 -14.36 2.51
C GLY A 208 -19.10 -13.87 3.90
N ARG A 209 -18.51 -12.67 4.02
CA ARG A 209 -18.21 -12.06 5.33
C ARG A 209 -19.40 -11.30 5.96
N GLY A 210 -20.60 -11.63 5.53
CA GLY A 210 -21.83 -11.35 6.28
C GLY A 210 -22.25 -9.89 6.32
N ILE A 211 -22.18 -9.16 5.19
CA ILE A 211 -22.77 -7.82 5.07
C ILE A 211 -24.28 -7.93 5.30
N SER A 212 -24.71 -7.56 6.50
CA SER A 212 -26.11 -7.52 6.92
C SER A 212 -26.59 -6.09 7.05
N LYS A 213 -27.70 -5.79 6.37
CA LYS A 213 -28.42 -4.52 6.46
C LYS A 213 -28.78 -4.19 7.92
N GLU A 214 -29.27 -5.18 8.66
CA GLU A 214 -29.65 -5.05 10.06
C GLU A 214 -28.44 -4.75 10.94
N ARG A 215 -27.31 -5.43 10.72
CA ARG A 215 -26.07 -5.17 11.46
C ARG A 215 -25.52 -3.78 11.18
N ILE A 216 -25.48 -3.35 9.92
CA ILE A 216 -25.03 -2.02 9.53
C ILE A 216 -25.86 -0.96 10.25
N GLN A 217 -27.19 -1.08 10.20
CA GLN A 217 -28.09 -0.13 10.87
C GLN A 217 -27.87 -0.14 12.39
N LYS A 218 -27.81 -1.32 13.01
CA LYS A 218 -27.60 -1.46 14.46
C LYS A 218 -26.27 -0.85 14.90
N ASN A 219 -25.19 -1.15 14.18
CA ASN A 219 -23.84 -0.74 14.55
C ASN A 219 -23.60 0.74 14.26
N LEU A 220 -24.26 1.32 13.24
CA LEU A 220 -24.20 2.75 12.94
C LEU A 220 -24.71 3.61 14.12
N GLU A 221 -25.64 3.10 14.93
CA GLU A 221 -26.11 3.78 16.14
C GLU A 221 -25.00 4.08 17.16
N LEU A 222 -23.87 3.37 17.09
CA LEU A 222 -22.72 3.56 17.96
C LEU A 222 -21.77 4.68 17.49
N TYR A 223 -22.02 5.23 16.30
CA TYR A 223 -21.18 6.25 15.65
C TYR A 223 -22.06 7.46 15.27
N PRO A 224 -22.39 8.35 16.23
CA PRO A 224 -23.41 9.37 16.05
C PRO A 224 -23.07 10.42 14.97
N ASN A 225 -21.80 10.77 14.78
CA ASN A 225 -21.38 11.76 13.78
C ASN A 225 -21.41 11.13 12.38
N LEU A 226 -20.88 9.92 12.23
CA LEU A 226 -20.98 9.13 11.00
C LEU A 226 -22.46 8.89 10.63
N LYS A 227 -23.30 8.56 11.61
CA LYS A 227 -24.75 8.40 11.42
C LYS A 227 -25.38 9.69 10.90
N LYS A 228 -25.12 10.82 11.56
CA LYS A 228 -25.65 12.13 11.13
C LYS A 228 -25.22 12.43 9.69
N PHE A 229 -23.99 12.09 9.31
CA PHE A 229 -23.46 12.30 7.98
C PHE A 229 -24.13 11.45 6.89
N LEU A 230 -24.24 10.15 7.11
CA LEU A 230 -24.81 9.23 6.13
C LEU A 230 -26.33 9.43 5.98
N THR A 231 -27.05 9.57 7.09
CA THR A 231 -28.53 9.60 7.09
C THR A 231 -29.13 10.90 6.52
N ALA A 232 -28.31 11.89 6.19
CA ALA A 232 -28.74 13.07 5.46
C ALA A 232 -29.22 12.76 4.02
N GLN A 233 -28.82 11.62 3.45
CA GLN A 233 -29.38 11.09 2.20
C GLN A 233 -30.25 9.87 2.49
N GLU A 234 -31.54 9.89 2.14
CA GLU A 234 -32.47 8.79 2.46
C GLU A 234 -32.04 7.43 1.89
N THR A 235 -31.32 7.42 0.76
CA THR A 235 -30.88 6.22 0.05
C THR A 235 -29.51 5.69 0.47
N TRP A 236 -28.85 6.29 1.47
CA TRP A 236 -27.46 5.98 1.85
C TRP A 236 -27.18 4.47 2.00
N LEU A 237 -28.11 3.75 2.64
CA LEU A 237 -27.95 2.33 2.93
C LEU A 237 -28.10 1.48 1.68
N ASP A 238 -29.04 1.83 0.81
CA ASP A 238 -29.22 1.11 -0.45
C ASP A 238 -28.02 1.40 -1.37
N THR A 239 -27.49 2.63 -1.41
CA THR A 239 -26.25 2.96 -2.14
C THR A 239 -25.03 2.19 -1.63
N LEU A 240 -24.86 2.07 -0.30
CA LEU A 240 -23.77 1.27 0.28
C LEU A 240 -23.87 -0.23 -0.04
N LEU A 241 -25.10 -0.74 -0.17
CA LEU A 241 -25.37 -2.15 -0.41
C LEU A 241 -25.37 -2.51 -1.91
N GLU A 242 -25.77 -1.58 -2.78
CA GLU A 242 -25.76 -1.76 -4.25
C GLU A 242 -24.36 -2.05 -4.79
N GLN A 243 -23.33 -1.54 -4.12
CA GLN A 243 -21.94 -1.78 -4.51
C GLN A 243 -21.38 -3.12 -3.98
N ASN A 244 -22.26 -3.97 -3.42
CA ASN A 244 -22.12 -5.29 -2.79
C ASN A 244 -21.03 -5.42 -1.69
N GLN A 245 -19.90 -4.71 -1.79
CA GLN A 245 -18.69 -4.86 -0.97
C GLN A 245 -18.02 -3.50 -0.69
N HIS A 246 -18.83 -2.46 -0.45
CA HIS A 246 -18.32 -1.14 -0.05
C HIS A 246 -17.50 -1.24 1.27
N PRO A 247 -16.28 -0.66 1.35
CA PRO A 247 -15.42 -0.76 2.55
C PRO A 247 -16.11 -0.34 3.84
N LEU A 248 -16.90 0.74 3.81
CA LEU A 248 -17.69 1.19 4.96
C LEU A 248 -18.79 0.19 5.37
N ALA A 249 -19.49 -0.42 4.42
CA ALA A 249 -20.53 -1.42 4.70
C ALA A 249 -19.93 -2.64 5.40
N TYR A 250 -18.79 -3.11 4.90
CA TYR A 250 -18.04 -4.21 5.51
C TYR A 250 -17.55 -3.89 6.94
N ARG A 251 -17.02 -2.68 7.16
CA ARG A 251 -16.59 -2.23 8.49
C ARG A 251 -17.78 -2.17 9.44
N LEU A 252 -18.91 -1.60 9.02
CA LEU A 252 -20.13 -1.48 9.82
C LEU A 252 -20.83 -2.84 10.11
N SER A 253 -20.50 -3.91 9.39
CA SER A 253 -21.16 -5.22 9.55
C SER A 253 -20.48 -6.18 10.54
N TYR A 254 -19.80 -5.68 11.57
CA TYR A 254 -19.20 -6.54 12.61
C TYR A 254 -20.28 -7.26 13.46
N GLU A 255 -20.01 -8.51 13.83
CA GLU A 255 -21.00 -9.40 14.46
C GLU A 255 -21.08 -9.25 15.97
N HIS A 256 -19.94 -9.02 16.60
CA HIS A 256 -19.74 -9.01 18.03
C HIS A 256 -19.42 -7.60 18.52
N THR A 257 -19.87 -7.28 19.73
CA THR A 257 -19.49 -6.04 20.42
C THR A 257 -18.00 -6.04 20.76
N GLU A 258 -17.44 -4.87 21.05
CA GLU A 258 -16.03 -4.76 21.46
C GLU A 258 -15.73 -5.66 22.67
N GLU A 259 -16.61 -5.68 23.66
CA GLU A 259 -16.44 -6.49 24.87
C GLU A 259 -16.44 -7.99 24.56
N GLU A 260 -17.39 -8.46 23.72
CA GLU A 260 -17.43 -9.85 23.27
C GLU A 260 -16.15 -10.22 22.50
N CYS A 261 -15.68 -9.34 21.60
CA CYS A 261 -14.45 -9.57 20.86
C CYS A 261 -13.23 -9.64 21.81
N ARG A 262 -13.14 -8.77 22.82
CA ARG A 262 -12.08 -8.84 23.86
C ARG A 262 -12.16 -10.14 24.66
N GLN A 263 -13.35 -10.62 24.99
CA GLN A 263 -13.53 -11.88 25.71
C GLN A 263 -13.09 -13.08 24.87
N ILE A 264 -13.43 -13.12 23.58
CA ILE A 264 -13.01 -14.20 22.67
C ILE A 264 -11.48 -14.21 22.51
N VAL A 265 -10.87 -13.04 22.27
CA VAL A 265 -9.41 -12.92 22.10
C VAL A 265 -8.65 -13.43 23.33
N ASN A 266 -9.15 -13.13 24.53
CA ASN A 266 -8.51 -13.50 25.80
C ASN A 266 -8.91 -14.88 26.34
N SER A 267 -9.82 -15.60 25.67
CA SER A 267 -10.30 -16.91 26.12
C SER A 267 -9.28 -18.00 25.80
N ASP A 268 -8.84 -18.77 26.80
CA ASP A 268 -7.97 -19.93 26.56
C ASP A 268 -8.68 -21.04 25.75
N ASP A 269 -10.01 -21.08 25.82
CA ASP A 269 -10.85 -22.12 25.20
C ASP A 269 -11.32 -21.77 23.77
N ALA A 270 -11.08 -20.56 23.29
CA ALA A 270 -11.52 -20.14 21.94
C ALA A 270 -10.61 -20.70 20.85
N GLU A 271 -11.22 -21.15 19.74
CA GLU A 271 -10.47 -21.58 18.56
C GLU A 271 -9.63 -20.43 17.97
N GLN A 272 -8.51 -20.74 17.34
CA GLN A 272 -7.62 -19.73 16.75
C GLN A 272 -8.30 -18.94 15.62
N SER A 273 -9.22 -19.57 14.88
CA SER A 273 -10.14 -18.93 13.93
C SER A 273 -10.98 -17.84 14.60
N ASP A 274 -11.63 -18.16 15.72
CA ASP A 274 -12.49 -17.24 16.46
C ASP A 274 -11.69 -16.07 17.04
N LYS A 275 -10.51 -16.34 17.61
CA LYS A 275 -9.60 -15.29 18.11
C LYS A 275 -9.19 -14.33 17.01
N ARG A 276 -8.89 -14.83 15.81
CA ARG A 276 -8.55 -13.99 14.64
C ARG A 276 -9.74 -13.14 14.21
N ASN A 277 -10.93 -13.73 14.08
CA ASN A 277 -12.15 -13.01 13.72
C ASN A 277 -12.51 -11.93 14.75
N ALA A 278 -12.34 -12.23 16.03
CA ALA A 278 -12.53 -11.27 17.11
C ALA A 278 -11.50 -10.13 17.08
N LYS A 279 -10.24 -10.41 16.75
CA LYS A 279 -9.23 -9.36 16.53
C LYS A 279 -9.61 -8.44 15.36
N PHE A 280 -9.97 -9.01 14.20
CA PHE A 280 -10.46 -8.23 13.06
C PHE A 280 -11.70 -7.38 13.40
N CYS A 281 -12.60 -7.91 14.22
CA CYS A 281 -13.74 -7.16 14.76
C CYS A 281 -13.27 -5.93 15.57
N LEU A 282 -12.30 -6.10 16.48
CA LEU A 282 -11.76 -4.99 17.28
C LEU A 282 -11.15 -3.91 16.39
N ASP A 283 -10.38 -4.32 15.37
CA ASP A 283 -9.76 -3.38 14.43
C ASP A 283 -10.81 -2.56 13.66
N LYS A 284 -11.90 -3.20 13.21
CA LYS A 284 -13.05 -2.50 12.58
C LYS A 284 -13.68 -1.49 13.53
N ILE A 285 -13.91 -1.88 14.78
CA ILE A 285 -14.54 -1.01 15.79
C ILE A 285 -13.66 0.20 16.09
N ALA A 286 -12.36 -0.01 16.28
CA ALA A 286 -11.40 1.07 16.52
C ALA A 286 -11.38 2.05 15.34
N LEU A 287 -11.31 1.54 14.11
CA LEU A 287 -11.32 2.36 12.91
C LEU A 287 -12.63 3.15 12.73
N LEU A 288 -13.78 2.55 13.03
CA LEU A 288 -15.06 3.25 12.95
C LEU A 288 -15.21 4.34 14.01
N ARG A 289 -14.63 4.17 15.21
CA ARG A 289 -14.55 5.26 16.21
C ARG A 289 -13.72 6.41 15.70
N TYR A 290 -12.54 6.09 15.16
CA TYR A 290 -11.69 7.09 14.56
C TYR A 290 -12.40 7.85 13.42
N TYR A 291 -13.10 7.13 12.53
CA TYR A 291 -13.93 7.77 11.51
C TYR A 291 -15.02 8.66 12.12
N ASP A 292 -15.74 8.19 13.15
CA ASP A 292 -16.76 9.01 13.82
C ASP A 292 -16.18 10.32 14.37
N GLU A 293 -14.98 10.28 14.96
CA GLU A 293 -14.26 11.48 15.40
C GLU A 293 -13.85 12.38 14.23
N CYS A 294 -13.46 11.80 13.09
CA CYS A 294 -13.20 12.56 11.87
C CYS A 294 -14.47 13.28 11.39
N PHE A 295 -15.61 12.59 11.35
CA PHE A 295 -16.90 13.20 10.97
C PHE A 295 -17.37 14.26 11.97
N ALA A 296 -16.96 14.17 13.25
CA ALA A 296 -17.23 15.22 14.23
C ALA A 296 -16.53 16.54 13.90
N ALA A 297 -15.45 16.49 13.11
CA ALA A 297 -14.74 17.67 12.64
C ALA A 297 -15.45 18.38 11.48
N LEU A 298 -16.56 17.88 10.94
CA LEU A 298 -17.33 18.55 9.88
C LEU A 298 -18.41 19.48 10.46
N ASP A 299 -18.64 20.62 9.80
CA ASP A 299 -19.83 21.43 10.11
C ASP A 299 -21.05 20.81 9.44
N MET A 300 -21.75 20.00 10.24
CA MET A 300 -22.93 19.24 9.81
C MET A 300 -24.23 20.05 9.85
N GLU A 301 -24.19 21.34 10.21
CA GLU A 301 -25.36 22.23 10.22
C GLU A 301 -25.48 23.08 8.95
N SER A 302 -24.38 23.29 8.23
CA SER A 302 -24.40 23.87 6.89
C SER A 302 -24.78 22.82 5.85
N ASP A 303 -25.97 22.95 5.27
CA ASP A 303 -26.45 22.15 4.14
C ASP A 303 -25.76 22.56 2.81
N SER A 304 -24.48 22.94 2.89
CA SER A 304 -23.68 23.39 1.74
C SER A 304 -23.43 22.24 0.77
N ASP A 305 -23.40 22.55 -0.53
CA ASP A 305 -23.06 21.60 -1.61
C ASP A 305 -21.72 20.88 -1.36
N LEU A 306 -20.80 21.52 -0.61
CA LEU A 306 -19.49 21.00 -0.16
C LEU A 306 -19.62 19.65 0.58
N THR A 307 -20.47 19.58 1.61
CA THR A 307 -20.75 18.35 2.36
C THR A 307 -21.43 17.27 1.49
N SER A 308 -22.10 17.67 0.40
CA SER A 308 -22.77 16.76 -0.53
C SER A 308 -21.78 15.98 -1.41
N ASN A 309 -20.73 16.64 -1.92
CA ASN A 309 -19.68 16.00 -2.72
C ASN A 309 -18.91 14.97 -1.90
N LEU A 310 -18.47 15.37 -0.70
CA LEU A 310 -17.83 14.47 0.25
C LEU A 310 -18.72 13.29 0.61
N ARG A 311 -20.02 13.51 0.78
CA ARG A 311 -20.99 12.43 1.06
C ARG A 311 -21.12 11.47 -0.11
N HIS A 312 -21.16 11.98 -1.35
CA HIS A 312 -21.10 11.15 -2.54
C HIS A 312 -19.80 10.33 -2.57
N GLY A 313 -18.66 10.95 -2.26
CA GLY A 313 -17.37 10.27 -2.19
C GLY A 313 -17.31 9.17 -1.12
N ILE A 314 -17.91 9.37 0.05
CA ILE A 314 -17.98 8.37 1.12
C ILE A 314 -18.93 7.20 0.80
N LEU A 315 -19.95 7.42 -0.02
CA LEU A 315 -20.89 6.38 -0.45
C LEU A 315 -20.44 5.67 -1.74
N ASP A 316 -19.54 6.31 -2.49
CA ASP A 316 -18.94 5.75 -3.68
C ASP A 316 -17.65 5.01 -3.34
N ARG A 317 -17.65 3.69 -3.53
CA ARG A 317 -16.50 2.82 -3.31
C ARG A 317 -15.25 3.31 -4.04
N SER A 318 -15.39 3.96 -5.21
CA SER A 318 -14.26 4.48 -5.99
C SER A 318 -13.52 5.62 -5.28
N ASN A 319 -14.29 6.46 -4.59
CA ASN A 319 -13.84 7.70 -3.99
C ASN A 319 -13.70 7.60 -2.47
N PHE A 320 -14.11 6.48 -1.87
CA PHE A 320 -14.16 6.29 -0.42
C PHE A 320 -12.83 6.61 0.28
N GLU A 321 -11.70 6.06 -0.19
CA GLU A 321 -10.40 6.28 0.46
C GLU A 321 -9.89 7.73 0.28
N SER A 322 -10.20 8.38 -0.84
CA SER A 322 -9.90 9.81 -1.07
C SER A 322 -10.73 10.71 -0.16
N ALA A 323 -12.04 10.45 -0.09
CA ALA A 323 -12.95 11.19 0.78
C ALA A 323 -12.60 11.00 2.26
N ILE A 324 -12.22 9.79 2.69
CA ILE A 324 -11.71 9.58 4.06
C ILE A 324 -10.42 10.36 4.28
N ALA A 325 -9.48 10.36 3.34
CA ALA A 325 -8.23 11.10 3.47
C ALA A 325 -8.45 12.61 3.70
N GLU A 326 -9.46 13.21 3.06
CA GLU A 326 -9.83 14.61 3.28
C GLU A 326 -10.31 14.88 4.71
N ILE A 327 -11.19 14.02 5.23
CA ILE A 327 -11.77 14.20 6.57
C ILE A 327 -10.71 13.94 7.65
N GLU A 328 -9.82 12.96 7.40
CA GLU A 328 -8.67 12.67 8.24
C GLU A 328 -7.78 13.90 8.41
N VAL A 329 -7.41 14.55 7.30
CA VAL A 329 -6.59 15.78 7.31
C VAL A 329 -7.35 16.93 7.97
N LEU A 330 -8.64 17.09 7.67
CA LEU A 330 -9.46 18.12 8.31
C LEU A 330 -9.47 17.98 9.84
N ARG A 331 -9.69 16.75 10.36
CA ARG A 331 -9.67 16.45 11.79
C ARG A 331 -8.31 16.80 12.38
N ALA A 332 -7.22 16.41 11.72
CA ALA A 332 -5.86 16.70 12.20
C ALA A 332 -5.58 18.22 12.26
N LEU A 333 -5.92 18.96 11.21
CA LEU A 333 -5.77 20.42 11.17
C LEU A 333 -6.62 21.10 12.25
N ARG A 334 -7.89 20.71 12.40
CA ARG A 334 -8.79 21.30 13.41
C ARG A 334 -8.39 20.93 14.84
N SER A 335 -7.80 19.76 15.05
CA SER A 335 -7.27 19.37 16.36
C SER A 335 -6.06 20.22 16.75
N GLU A 336 -5.17 20.52 15.80
CA GLU A 336 -3.96 21.31 16.07
C GLU A 336 -4.25 22.81 16.18
N PHE A 337 -4.98 23.36 15.21
CA PHE A 337 -5.15 24.81 15.06
C PHE A 337 -6.49 25.33 15.61
N GLY A 338 -7.42 24.44 15.92
CA GLY A 338 -8.78 24.78 16.35
C GLY A 338 -9.74 25.01 15.17
N PRO A 339 -11.04 24.75 15.36
CA PRO A 339 -12.04 24.80 14.28
C PRO A 339 -12.22 26.19 13.66
N ASP A 340 -12.09 27.26 14.46
CA ASP A 340 -12.25 28.65 14.00
C ASP A 340 -11.10 29.12 13.09
N ASN A 341 -9.97 28.40 13.10
CA ASN A 341 -8.78 28.74 12.33
C ASN A 341 -8.61 27.84 11.09
N VAL A 342 -9.52 26.90 10.83
CA VAL A 342 -9.43 25.95 9.72
C VAL A 342 -10.72 25.96 8.90
N GLU A 343 -10.61 26.53 7.71
CA GLU A 343 -11.66 26.48 6.69
C GLU A 343 -11.45 25.27 5.78
N PHE A 344 -12.56 24.58 5.48
CA PHE A 344 -12.61 23.44 4.56
C PHE A 344 -13.25 23.90 3.26
N GLU A 345 -12.64 23.55 2.13
CA GLU A 345 -13.05 23.97 0.80
C GLU A 345 -13.28 25.50 0.65
N PRO A 346 -12.37 26.39 1.11
CA PRO A 346 -12.55 27.83 0.96
C PRO A 346 -12.43 28.30 -0.50
N GLU A 347 -13.28 29.24 -0.88
CA GLU A 347 -13.17 29.96 -2.15
C GLU A 347 -11.95 30.89 -2.13
N VAL A 348 -11.15 30.81 -3.19
CA VAL A 348 -10.00 31.71 -3.37
C VAL A 348 -10.52 33.11 -3.79
N PRO A 349 -10.08 34.19 -3.13
CA PRO A 349 -10.50 35.55 -3.49
C PRO A 349 -10.26 35.86 -4.96
N GLU A 350 -11.25 36.49 -5.60
CA GLU A 350 -11.19 36.92 -7.01
C GLU A 350 -10.97 35.78 -8.03
N SER A 351 -11.17 34.53 -7.61
CA SER A 351 -11.05 33.33 -8.42
C SER A 351 -12.31 32.47 -8.33
N SER A 352 -12.54 31.60 -9.32
CA SER A 352 -13.58 30.56 -9.24
C SER A 352 -13.03 29.24 -8.70
N LYS A 353 -11.85 29.27 -8.07
CA LYS A 353 -11.15 28.09 -7.56
C LYS A 353 -11.46 27.92 -6.08
N VAL A 354 -11.55 26.66 -5.69
CA VAL A 354 -11.69 26.20 -4.32
C VAL A 354 -10.45 25.38 -4.02
N THR A 355 -9.84 25.62 -2.86
CA THR A 355 -8.73 24.80 -2.35
C THR A 355 -9.22 23.88 -1.25
N ASP A 356 -8.52 22.79 -0.96
CA ASP A 356 -8.97 21.84 0.06
C ASP A 356 -9.08 22.46 1.47
N TYR A 357 -8.08 23.25 1.89
CA TYR A 357 -8.10 23.90 3.22
C TYR A 357 -7.45 25.28 3.23
N ARG A 358 -7.87 26.11 4.19
CA ARG A 358 -7.12 27.30 4.61
C ARG A 358 -6.96 27.30 6.12
N VAL A 359 -5.73 27.49 6.59
CA VAL A 359 -5.42 27.59 8.02
C VAL A 359 -4.94 29.00 8.34
N SER A 360 -5.54 29.64 9.33
CA SER A 360 -5.13 30.96 9.82
C SER A 360 -4.29 30.82 11.09
N ILE A 361 -2.97 31.09 11.02
CA ILE A 361 -2.05 30.98 12.16
C ILE A 361 -1.17 32.20 12.29
N ALA A 362 -0.98 32.68 13.52
CA ALA A 362 -0.11 33.83 13.83
C ALA A 362 -0.36 35.12 13.01
N GLY A 363 -1.55 35.27 12.42
CA GLY A 363 -1.90 36.42 11.56
C GLY A 363 -1.63 36.21 10.07
N GLU A 364 -1.14 35.03 9.69
CA GLU A 364 -0.96 34.59 8.30
C GLU A 364 -1.99 33.52 7.93
N ASN A 365 -2.24 33.35 6.64
CA ASN A 365 -2.99 32.21 6.12
C ASN A 365 -2.07 31.25 5.38
N ILE A 366 -2.40 29.97 5.46
CA ILE A 366 -1.77 28.90 4.71
C ILE A 366 -2.86 28.22 3.88
N TRP A 367 -2.75 28.30 2.56
CA TRP A 367 -3.65 27.62 1.61
C TRP A 367 -3.10 26.23 1.32
N ILE A 368 -3.93 25.21 1.44
CA ILE A 368 -3.50 23.81 1.44
C ILE A 368 -4.21 23.04 0.34
N GLU A 369 -3.44 22.30 -0.45
CA GLU A 369 -3.93 21.28 -1.37
C GLU A 369 -3.45 19.89 -0.94
N LEU A 370 -4.39 18.97 -0.81
CA LEU A 370 -4.18 17.58 -0.52
C LEU A 370 -4.10 16.79 -1.83
N LYS A 371 -2.94 16.20 -2.11
CA LYS A 371 -2.89 15.11 -3.09
C LYS A 371 -3.36 13.84 -2.39
N HIS A 372 -4.62 13.48 -2.64
CA HIS A 372 -5.15 12.17 -2.26
C HIS A 372 -4.28 11.07 -2.85
N PRO A 373 -4.27 9.89 -2.22
CA PRO A 373 -3.79 8.72 -2.91
C PRO A 373 -4.69 8.55 -4.15
N ASP A 374 -4.15 8.90 -5.30
CA ASP A 374 -4.62 8.29 -6.53
C ASP A 374 -3.88 6.96 -6.58
N PRO A 375 -4.53 5.84 -6.29
CA PRO A 375 -3.98 4.56 -6.67
C PRO A 375 -4.01 4.54 -8.20
N SER A 376 -3.05 5.23 -8.82
CA SER A 376 -2.60 4.88 -10.17
C SER A 376 -2.45 3.37 -10.13
N GLU A 377 -2.92 2.71 -11.19
CA GLU A 377 -3.06 1.25 -11.30
C GLU A 377 -1.93 0.44 -10.62
N PRO A 378 -0.66 0.93 -10.61
CA PRO A 378 0.40 0.24 -9.91
C PRO A 378 0.42 0.33 -8.38
N ALA A 379 -0.07 1.40 -7.77
CA ALA A 379 -0.09 1.58 -6.32
C ALA A 379 -1.37 1.01 -5.66
N ALA A 380 -2.44 0.83 -6.43
CA ALA A 380 -3.64 0.10 -5.99
C ALA A 380 -3.34 -1.37 -5.66
N ILE A 381 -2.36 -1.91 -6.38
CA ILE A 381 -2.03 -3.32 -6.44
C ILE A 381 -0.76 -3.59 -5.65
N GLY A 382 0.24 -2.69 -5.60
CA GLY A 382 1.51 -2.94 -4.89
C GLY A 382 2.19 -1.80 -4.15
N ASP A 383 2.91 -2.18 -3.08
CA ASP A 383 3.91 -1.38 -2.38
C ASP A 383 5.16 -1.23 -3.28
N ILE A 384 5.04 -0.49 -4.39
CA ILE A 384 6.21 -0.22 -5.25
C ILE A 384 6.99 0.97 -4.67
N TYR A 385 8.13 0.64 -4.06
CA TYR A 385 9.23 1.56 -3.83
C TYR A 385 10.36 1.24 -4.82
N SER A 386 10.15 1.50 -6.11
CA SER A 386 11.26 1.79 -7.01
C SER A 386 11.44 3.31 -6.98
N LEU A 387 12.50 3.78 -6.33
CA LEU A 387 12.97 5.15 -6.50
C LEU A 387 13.18 5.35 -8.00
N ASP A 388 12.26 6.04 -8.68
CA ASP A 388 12.62 6.72 -9.91
C ASP A 388 13.71 7.72 -9.51
N MET A 389 14.95 7.28 -9.69
CA MET A 389 16.15 8.05 -9.35
C MET A 389 16.30 9.26 -10.27
N ASP A 390 15.49 9.34 -11.33
CA ASP A 390 15.35 10.53 -12.16
C ASP A 390 14.42 11.56 -11.47
N PRO A 391 14.99 12.66 -10.92
CA PRO A 391 14.20 13.69 -10.27
C PRO A 391 13.28 14.43 -11.26
N GLU A 392 13.53 14.33 -12.57
CA GLU A 392 12.72 14.96 -13.61
C GLU A 392 11.42 14.20 -13.87
N SER A 393 11.42 12.87 -13.81
CA SER A 393 10.20 12.05 -14.03
C SER A 393 9.49 11.63 -12.75
N SER A 394 10.02 12.00 -11.57
CA SER A 394 9.51 11.57 -10.27
C SER A 394 7.99 11.79 -10.09
N PRO A 395 7.24 10.80 -9.56
CA PRO A 395 5.83 10.95 -9.21
C PRO A 395 5.54 12.11 -8.26
N VAL A 396 6.50 12.44 -7.37
CA VAL A 396 6.41 13.58 -6.45
C VAL A 396 6.37 14.90 -7.22
N ARG A 397 7.19 15.04 -8.27
CA ARG A 397 7.20 16.25 -9.11
C ARG A 397 5.84 16.44 -9.76
N SER A 398 5.30 15.41 -10.41
CA SER A 398 4.00 15.46 -11.08
C SER A 398 2.88 15.85 -10.11
N ALA A 399 2.84 15.23 -8.93
CA ALA A 399 1.87 15.57 -7.89
C ALA A 399 1.99 17.01 -7.38
N VAL A 400 3.22 17.46 -7.10
CA VAL A 400 3.48 18.84 -6.67
C VAL A 400 3.11 19.83 -7.76
N THR A 401 3.51 19.60 -9.01
CA THR A 401 3.18 20.50 -10.14
C THR A 401 1.67 20.62 -10.34
N GLU A 402 0.93 19.50 -10.29
CA GLU A 402 -0.53 19.48 -10.43
C GLU A 402 -1.20 20.28 -9.30
N LYS A 403 -0.80 20.04 -8.04
CA LYS A 403 -1.40 20.76 -6.89
C LYS A 403 -1.00 22.23 -6.83
N MET A 404 0.20 22.57 -7.33
CA MET A 404 0.59 23.97 -7.47
C MET A 404 -0.28 24.74 -8.49
N GLU A 405 -0.79 24.10 -9.54
CA GLU A 405 -1.77 24.76 -10.43
C GLU A 405 -3.05 25.19 -9.71
N GLN A 406 -3.41 24.46 -8.66
CA GLN A 406 -4.61 24.72 -7.86
C GLN A 406 -4.36 25.82 -6.82
N LEU A 407 -3.14 25.88 -6.26
CA LEU A 407 -2.73 26.90 -5.28
C LEU A 407 -2.30 28.24 -5.88
N ASN A 408 -1.78 28.26 -7.11
CA ASN A 408 -1.27 29.49 -7.74
C ASN A 408 -2.25 30.68 -7.69
N PRO A 409 -3.56 30.52 -7.97
CA PRO A 409 -4.52 31.61 -7.84
C PRO A 409 -4.61 32.20 -6.43
N ALA A 410 -4.47 31.38 -5.38
CA ALA A 410 -4.46 31.87 -4.01
C ALA A 410 -3.19 32.68 -3.72
N LYS A 411 -2.03 32.13 -4.11
CA LYS A 411 -0.73 32.83 -3.98
C LYS A 411 -0.74 34.17 -4.70
N GLU A 412 -1.24 34.21 -5.94
CA GLU A 412 -1.32 35.43 -6.75
C GLU A 412 -2.30 36.48 -6.19
N ALA A 413 -3.41 36.03 -5.59
CA ALA A 413 -4.45 36.92 -5.07
C ALA A 413 -4.12 37.51 -3.70
N THR A 414 -3.45 36.75 -2.83
CA THR A 414 -3.28 37.15 -1.42
C THR A 414 -1.83 37.25 -0.94
N ASP A 415 -0.87 36.67 -1.68
CA ASP A 415 0.53 36.51 -1.27
C ASP A 415 0.71 35.68 0.02
N ASP A 416 -0.34 34.95 0.45
CA ASP A 416 -0.32 34.06 1.60
C ASP A 416 0.61 32.86 1.39
N LEU A 417 0.88 32.11 2.47
CA LEU A 417 1.66 30.88 2.39
C LEU A 417 0.87 29.77 1.67
N THR A 418 1.57 28.87 1.00
CA THR A 418 0.98 27.69 0.35
C THR A 418 1.59 26.39 0.85
N MET A 419 0.77 25.35 0.96
CA MET A 419 1.21 24.02 1.35
C MET A 419 0.63 22.94 0.42
N VAL A 420 1.49 22.05 -0.06
CA VAL A 420 1.07 20.80 -0.68
C VAL A 420 1.23 19.68 0.34
N LEU A 421 0.15 18.94 0.60
CA LEU A 421 0.13 17.79 1.50
C LEU A 421 -0.04 16.48 0.70
N LEU A 422 0.93 15.58 0.81
CA LEU A 422 0.96 14.31 0.06
C LEU A 422 0.64 13.14 0.99
N LYS A 423 -0.43 12.38 0.75
CA LYS A 423 -0.65 11.11 1.49
C LYS A 423 0.29 10.05 0.95
N THR A 424 1.21 9.52 1.75
CA THR A 424 2.25 8.57 1.31
C THR A 424 1.77 7.16 0.98
N GLN A 425 0.55 6.80 1.36
CA GLN A 425 -0.03 5.49 1.09
C GLN A 425 -1.51 5.60 0.74
N PRO A 426 -2.01 4.86 -0.26
CA PRO A 426 -1.31 4.08 -1.28
C PRO A 426 -0.91 4.92 -2.52
N SER A 427 -0.35 6.13 -2.35
CA SER A 427 0.25 6.85 -3.47
C SER A 427 1.68 6.33 -3.71
N LYS A 428 2.21 6.37 -4.93
CA LYS A 428 3.61 6.02 -5.25
C LYS A 428 4.67 6.96 -4.61
N ILE A 429 4.32 7.66 -3.54
CA ILE A 429 5.12 8.75 -2.97
C ILE A 429 5.49 8.37 -1.54
N ASP A 430 6.69 7.84 -1.37
CA ASP A 430 7.21 7.46 -0.07
C ASP A 430 8.06 8.58 0.55
N GLU A 431 8.40 8.42 1.83
CA GLU A 431 9.21 9.40 2.54
C GLU A 431 10.56 9.64 1.82
N VAL A 432 11.15 8.58 1.27
CA VAL A 432 12.45 8.65 0.57
C VAL A 432 12.34 9.42 -0.73
N ALA A 433 11.27 9.25 -1.49
CA ALA A 433 10.97 9.96 -2.73
C ALA A 433 10.68 11.43 -2.46
N VAL A 434 9.89 11.77 -1.43
CA VAL A 434 9.67 13.17 -1.04
C VAL A 434 10.98 13.82 -0.59
N ARG A 435 11.78 13.12 0.23
CA ARG A 435 13.09 13.62 0.65
C ARG A 435 14.02 13.81 -0.55
N SER A 436 14.08 12.85 -1.47
CA SER A 436 14.92 12.92 -2.68
C SER A 436 14.45 14.05 -3.61
N TYR A 437 13.14 14.29 -3.69
CA TYR A 437 12.58 15.40 -4.43
C TYR A 437 13.00 16.75 -3.84
N VAL A 438 12.91 16.93 -2.53
CA VAL A 438 13.29 18.20 -1.86
C VAL A 438 14.80 18.40 -1.88
N ALA A 439 15.56 17.39 -1.45
CA ALA A 439 16.98 17.52 -1.15
C ALA A 439 17.90 17.08 -2.29
N GLY A 440 17.41 16.27 -3.23
CA GLY A 440 18.22 15.54 -4.20
C GLY A 440 18.50 14.10 -3.75
N PRO A 441 18.56 13.13 -4.68
CA PRO A 441 18.83 11.73 -4.34
C PRO A 441 20.27 11.56 -3.83
N GLU A 442 20.47 10.65 -2.88
CA GLU A 442 21.81 10.25 -2.43
C GLU A 442 22.34 9.16 -3.36
N MET A 443 23.49 9.40 -3.99
CA MET A 443 24.08 8.53 -5.00
C MET A 443 25.50 8.15 -4.59
N ALA A 444 25.85 6.88 -4.71
CA ALA A 444 27.23 6.44 -4.63
C ALA A 444 27.90 6.66 -5.99
N VAL A 445 29.01 7.38 -6.01
CA VAL A 445 29.82 7.64 -7.21
C VAL A 445 31.25 7.18 -6.97
N ILE A 446 31.86 6.64 -8.02
CA ILE A 446 33.29 6.34 -8.05
C ILE A 446 34.00 7.63 -8.52
N PRO A 447 34.90 8.22 -7.74
CA PRO A 447 35.63 9.42 -8.14
C PRO A 447 36.43 9.16 -9.42
N GLU A 448 36.45 10.13 -10.35
CA GLU A 448 37.17 10.00 -11.64
C GLU A 448 38.68 9.74 -11.46
N ASP A 449 39.24 10.09 -10.31
CA ASP A 449 40.66 9.96 -9.96
C ASP A 449 40.94 8.96 -8.80
N GLY A 450 39.93 8.23 -8.32
CA GLY A 450 40.04 7.29 -7.19
C GLY A 450 40.21 5.83 -7.64
N ASP A 451 40.86 5.00 -6.80
CA ASP A 451 40.75 3.54 -6.95
C ASP A 451 39.27 3.14 -6.80
N THR A 452 38.84 2.08 -7.50
CA THR A 452 37.44 1.58 -7.50
C THR A 452 36.90 1.17 -6.12
N ASP A 453 37.74 1.24 -5.09
CA ASP A 453 37.46 0.88 -3.71
C ASP A 453 36.96 2.09 -2.85
N ASP A 454 37.11 3.33 -3.35
CA ASP A 454 36.61 4.54 -2.67
C ASP A 454 35.27 4.98 -3.29
N LEU A 455 34.16 4.54 -2.70
CA LEU A 455 32.83 5.04 -3.02
C LEU A 455 32.56 6.34 -2.26
N ASP A 456 32.36 7.44 -2.98
CA ASP A 456 31.87 8.70 -2.41
C ASP A 456 30.34 8.74 -2.48
N VAL A 457 29.69 9.15 -1.38
CA VAL A 457 28.26 9.45 -1.39
C VAL A 457 28.08 10.93 -1.71
N VAL A 458 27.54 11.21 -2.89
CA VAL A 458 27.19 12.57 -3.32
C VAL A 458 25.69 12.76 -3.37
N ARG A 459 25.26 14.00 -3.26
CA ARG A 459 23.85 14.37 -3.39
C ARG A 459 23.60 14.89 -4.81
N GLY A 460 22.65 14.27 -5.50
CA GLY A 460 22.19 14.67 -6.83
C GLY A 460 21.40 15.97 -6.80
N LYS A 461 20.91 16.40 -7.97
CA LYS A 461 20.04 17.58 -8.07
C LYS A 461 18.68 17.30 -7.44
N SER A 462 18.17 18.28 -6.71
CA SER A 462 16.80 18.29 -6.19
C SER A 462 15.78 18.32 -7.33
N GLY A 463 14.66 17.61 -7.15
CA GLY A 463 13.51 17.66 -8.06
C GLY A 463 12.87 19.04 -8.16
N LEU A 464 13.00 19.87 -7.11
CA LEU A 464 12.58 21.28 -7.12
C LEU A 464 13.28 22.07 -8.23
N SER A 465 14.53 21.72 -8.57
CA SER A 465 15.31 22.39 -9.62
C SER A 465 14.72 22.21 -11.02
N TYR A 466 13.82 21.25 -11.19
CA TYR A 466 13.16 20.91 -12.45
C TYR A 466 11.69 21.36 -12.49
N ASN A 467 11.18 21.96 -11.42
CA ASN A 467 9.80 22.40 -11.32
C ASN A 467 9.77 23.93 -11.37
N GLU A 468 9.53 24.49 -12.55
CA GLU A 468 9.50 25.96 -12.75
C GLU A 468 8.44 26.68 -11.89
N ARG A 469 7.51 25.94 -11.27
CA ARG A 469 6.40 26.48 -10.49
C ARG A 469 6.55 26.35 -8.97
N THR A 470 7.63 25.76 -8.47
CA THR A 470 7.84 25.63 -7.01
C THR A 470 8.20 26.95 -6.34
N GLU A 471 8.45 28.02 -7.09
CA GLU A 471 8.64 29.36 -6.53
C GLU A 471 7.43 29.86 -5.72
N ASN A 472 6.24 29.33 -6.00
CA ASN A 472 5.00 29.66 -5.29
C ASN A 472 4.68 28.68 -4.15
N LEU A 473 5.51 27.66 -3.91
CA LEU A 473 5.30 26.64 -2.87
C LEU A 473 6.14 26.96 -1.63
N ASP A 474 5.48 27.21 -0.49
CA ASP A 474 6.19 27.52 0.75
C ASP A 474 6.47 26.27 1.60
N ILE A 475 5.53 25.31 1.63
CA ILE A 475 5.62 24.11 2.48
C ILE A 475 5.28 22.86 1.66
N LEU A 476 6.14 21.86 1.69
CA LEU A 476 5.81 20.51 1.22
C LEU A 476 5.71 19.57 2.41
N ALA A 477 4.55 18.96 2.63
CA ALA A 477 4.35 17.98 3.68
C ALA A 477 3.90 16.65 3.10
N HIS A 478 4.24 15.57 3.80
CA HIS A 478 3.70 14.25 3.51
C HIS A 478 3.23 13.58 4.78
N TYR A 479 2.25 12.69 4.68
CA TYR A 479 1.70 12.01 5.86
C TYR A 479 1.40 10.55 5.62
N LYS A 480 1.34 9.80 6.73
CA LYS A 480 0.85 8.43 6.77
C LYS A 480 -0.19 8.26 7.86
N THR A 481 -1.18 7.43 7.57
CA THR A 481 -2.12 6.94 8.56
C THR A 481 -1.44 5.81 9.36
N THR A 482 -1.50 5.83 10.69
CA THR A 482 -0.95 4.74 11.51
C THR A 482 -1.78 3.47 11.30
N GLY A 483 -1.12 2.31 11.23
CA GLY A 483 -1.82 1.03 11.07
C GLY A 483 -2.64 0.60 12.30
N ASP A 484 -2.57 1.37 13.38
CA ASP A 484 -3.29 1.14 14.64
C ASP A 484 -4.22 2.33 14.92
N ALA A 485 -5.53 2.08 14.82
CA ALA A 485 -6.60 3.06 15.09
C ALA A 485 -6.83 3.35 16.57
N THR A 486 -6.03 2.75 17.45
CA THR A 486 -6.00 3.02 18.88
C THR A 486 -4.85 3.94 19.30
N GLU A 487 -3.88 4.20 18.41
CA GLU A 487 -2.77 5.12 18.68
C GLU A 487 -3.09 6.56 18.22
N GLU A 488 -2.88 7.52 19.11
CA GLU A 488 -2.85 8.95 18.77
C GLU A 488 -1.41 9.48 18.73
N PRO A 489 -1.03 10.30 17.73
CA PRO A 489 -1.85 10.74 16.60
C PRO A 489 -1.96 9.67 15.51
N TYR A 490 -3.16 9.54 14.94
CA TYR A 490 -3.46 8.56 13.88
C TYR A 490 -2.92 8.97 12.51
N ILE A 491 -2.62 10.26 12.32
CA ILE A 491 -1.88 10.77 11.17
C ILE A 491 -0.54 11.27 11.66
N ARG A 492 0.54 10.85 11.00
CA ARG A 492 1.88 11.39 11.21
C ARG A 492 2.32 12.12 9.96
N CYS A 493 2.60 13.39 10.11
CA CYS A 493 2.92 14.32 9.04
C CYS A 493 4.38 14.74 9.17
N ARG A 494 5.07 14.92 8.04
CA ARG A 494 6.43 15.42 8.02
C ARG A 494 6.57 16.49 6.95
N GLY A 495 6.93 17.69 7.40
CA GLY A 495 7.04 18.89 6.59
C GLY A 495 8.47 19.23 6.14
N TYR A 496 8.56 19.93 5.02
CA TYR A 496 9.75 20.57 4.47
C TYR A 496 9.40 22.02 4.16
N LEU A 497 10.13 22.96 4.75
CA LEU A 497 9.98 24.39 4.49
C LEU A 497 10.85 24.74 3.27
N LEU A 498 10.24 25.33 2.24
CA LEU A 498 10.89 25.64 0.95
C LEU A 498 11.16 27.13 0.76
N SER A 499 10.53 27.98 1.56
CA SER A 499 10.74 29.43 1.62
C SER A 499 11.09 29.89 3.04
N ASP A 500 11.46 31.17 3.18
CA ASP A 500 11.69 31.79 4.47
C ASP A 500 10.33 32.10 5.13
N ILE A 501 9.94 31.27 6.10
CA ILE A 501 8.68 31.37 6.84
C ILE A 501 8.97 31.93 8.24
N ASP A 502 8.08 32.78 8.77
CA ASP A 502 8.21 33.38 10.10
C ASP A 502 8.36 32.31 11.19
N GLU A 503 9.26 32.54 12.15
CA GLU A 503 9.58 31.58 13.21
C GLU A 503 8.37 31.25 14.09
N ASP A 504 7.46 32.22 14.32
CA ASP A 504 6.24 32.00 15.10
C ASP A 504 5.25 31.10 14.34
N VAL A 505 5.20 31.20 13.00
CA VAL A 505 4.41 30.34 12.11
C VAL A 505 5.00 28.92 12.13
N VAL A 506 6.33 28.79 11.96
CA VAL A 506 7.03 27.49 12.02
C VAL A 506 6.83 26.80 13.37
N GLN A 507 6.93 27.55 14.48
CA GLN A 507 6.75 27.00 15.82
C GLN A 507 5.33 26.46 16.00
N ARG A 508 4.31 27.14 15.48
CA ARG A 508 2.92 26.69 15.55
C ARG A 508 2.62 25.53 14.61
N LEU A 509 3.28 25.46 13.45
CA LEU A 509 3.16 24.32 12.54
C LEU A 509 3.82 23.05 13.08
N SER A 510 4.78 23.18 14.00
CA SER A 510 5.61 22.06 14.44
C SER A 510 4.82 20.87 14.97
N GLY A 511 3.71 21.07 15.68
CA GLY A 511 2.87 19.97 16.18
C GLY A 511 2.19 19.18 15.07
N PHE A 512 1.88 19.84 13.95
CA PHE A 512 1.33 19.19 12.75
C PHE A 512 2.40 18.63 11.81
N LEU A 513 3.65 19.12 11.82
CA LEU A 513 4.69 18.73 10.85
C LEU A 513 5.79 17.80 11.39
N THR A 514 5.61 17.26 12.60
CA THR A 514 6.48 16.25 13.25
C THR A 514 5.93 14.84 13.14
#